data_AF-A0A831JWV8-F1
#
_entry.id   AF-A0A831JWV8-F1
#
_cell.length_a   1.000
_cell.length_b   1.000
_cell.length_c   1.000
_cell.angle_alpha   90.00
_cell.angle_beta   90.00
_cell.angle_gamma   90.00
#
_symmetry.space_group_name_H-M   'P 1'
#
loop_
_entity.id
_entity.type
_entity.pdbx_description
1 polymer ?
#
loop_
_entity_poly.entity_id
_entity_poly.type
_entity_poly.pdbx_seq_one_letter_code
_entity_poly.pdbx_strand_id
1 'polypeptide(L)'
;MSPEKILVFAKAPIPGQAKTRLIPALGEEGAARLHSKLVLHTLNSLHDIEYPVELWCTPDITHELFKTCAASFDIGLKRQQGKDLGVRMYEAFQATLTDTPWAILIGTDCPDLDSKDID
;
A
#
# COMPACT_ATOMS: atom_id res chain seq x y z
N MET A 1 -3.45 3.02 -24.45
CA MET A 1 -2.53 2.71 -23.33
C MET A 1 -3.05 3.48 -22.12
N SER A 2 -3.11 2.83 -20.97
CA SER A 2 -3.50 3.50 -19.72
C SER A 2 -2.31 4.29 -19.16
N PRO A 3 -2.56 5.36 -18.38
CA PRO A 3 -1.51 6.10 -17.70
C PRO A 3 -0.72 5.21 -16.74
N GLU A 4 0.50 5.65 -16.43
CA GLU A 4 1.43 4.92 -15.59
C GLU A 4 0.99 4.91 -14.13
N LYS A 5 1.43 3.89 -13.38
CA LYS A 5 0.79 3.56 -12.09
C LYS A 5 1.77 3.43 -10.94
N ILE A 6 1.33 3.90 -9.78
CA ILE A 6 1.98 3.68 -8.50
C ILE A 6 1.21 2.60 -7.73
N LEU A 7 1.90 1.52 -7.38
CA LEU A 7 1.36 0.38 -6.65
C LEU A 7 1.82 0.48 -5.18
N VAL A 8 0.87 0.75 -4.27
CA VAL A 8 1.16 0.86 -2.84
C VAL A 8 0.86 -0.46 -2.16
N PHE A 9 1.87 -1.13 -1.62
CA PHE A 9 1.70 -2.39 -0.89
C PHE A 9 1.41 -2.13 0.59
N ALA A 10 0.25 -2.60 1.07
CA ALA A 10 -0.15 -2.50 2.46
C ALA A 10 -0.69 -3.82 3.03
N LYS A 11 -0.34 -4.11 4.28
CA LYS A 11 -1.00 -5.15 5.09
C LYS A 11 -2.14 -4.52 5.91
N ALA A 12 -3.19 -5.29 6.17
CA ALA A 12 -4.27 -4.87 7.06
C ALA A 12 -3.71 -4.62 8.48
N PRO A 13 -4.04 -3.50 9.13
CA PRO A 13 -3.57 -3.13 10.46
C PRO A 13 -4.29 -3.93 11.56
N ILE A 14 -4.13 -5.25 11.56
CA ILE A 14 -4.72 -6.13 12.57
C ILE A 14 -3.74 -6.24 13.75
N PRO A 15 -4.18 -6.05 15.02
CA PRO A 15 -3.36 -6.29 16.19
C PRO A 15 -2.66 -7.65 16.15
N GLY A 16 -1.39 -7.68 16.53
CA GLY A 16 -0.56 -8.90 16.50
C GLY A 16 -0.08 -9.31 15.09
N GLN A 17 -0.57 -8.67 14.02
CA GLN A 17 -0.22 -9.05 12.65
C GLN A 17 0.54 -7.98 11.86
N ALA A 18 0.36 -6.70 12.18
CA ALA A 18 1.08 -5.60 11.56
C ALA A 18 2.21 -5.10 12.47
N LYS A 19 3.33 -4.68 11.88
CA LYS A 19 4.49 -4.11 12.59
C LYS A 19 4.91 -4.90 13.83
N THR A 20 4.97 -6.23 13.70
CA THR A 20 5.18 -7.14 14.84
C THR A 20 6.48 -6.89 15.60
N ARG A 21 7.52 -6.40 14.92
CA ARG A 21 8.79 -5.97 15.54
C ARG A 21 8.64 -4.79 16.52
N LEU A 22 7.56 -4.01 16.41
CA LEU A 22 7.26 -2.87 17.28
C LEU A 22 6.30 -3.22 18.43
N ILE A 23 5.76 -4.44 18.47
CA ILE A 23 4.88 -4.90 19.55
C ILE A 23 5.55 -4.80 20.93
N PRO A 24 6.83 -5.16 21.13
CA PRO A 24 7.47 -5.03 22.44
C PRO A 24 7.48 -3.59 23.00
N ALA A 25 7.47 -2.59 22.12
CA ALA A 25 7.49 -1.18 22.51
C ALA A 25 6.10 -0.53 22.55
N LEU A 26 5.18 -0.95 21.67
CA LEU A 26 3.89 -0.27 21.44
C LEU A 26 2.66 -1.11 21.83
N GLY A 27 2.86 -2.39 22.15
CA GLY A 27 1.77 -3.37 22.23
C GLY A 27 1.18 -3.69 20.85
N GLU A 28 0.32 -4.70 20.80
CA GLU A 28 -0.33 -5.14 19.56
C GLU A 28 -1.22 -4.07 18.93
N GLU A 29 -2.05 -3.40 19.73
CA GLU A 29 -2.91 -2.32 19.28
C GLU A 29 -2.12 -1.09 18.85
N GLY A 30 -1.04 -0.75 19.58
CA GLY A 30 -0.20 0.39 19.21
C GLY A 30 0.55 0.16 17.91
N ALA A 31 1.05 -1.06 17.68
CA ALA A 31 1.68 -1.45 16.41
C ALA A 31 0.68 -1.39 15.24
N ALA A 32 -0.54 -1.90 15.41
CA ALA A 32 -1.59 -1.80 14.40
C ALA A 32 -1.98 -0.34 14.11
N ARG A 33 -2.18 0.48 15.14
CA ARG A 33 -2.52 1.90 15.00
C ARG A 33 -1.41 2.68 14.29
N LEU A 34 -0.15 2.40 14.59
CA LEU A 34 0.98 2.99 13.87
C LEU A 34 0.96 2.58 12.40
N HIS A 35 0.73 1.30 12.11
CA HIS A 35 0.62 0.83 10.73
C HIS A 35 -0.48 1.54 9.95
N SER A 36 -1.67 1.73 10.53
CA SER A 36 -2.74 2.52 9.91
C SER A 36 -2.31 3.94 9.58
N LYS A 37 -1.59 4.62 10.50
CA LYS A 37 -1.08 5.98 10.27
C LYS A 37 -0.07 6.02 9.13
N LEU A 38 0.81 5.03 9.04
CA LEU A 38 1.82 4.95 7.98
C LEU A 38 1.18 4.73 6.60
N VAL A 39 0.15 3.88 6.51
CA VAL A 39 -0.62 3.70 5.27
C VAL A 39 -1.26 5.01 4.83
N LEU A 40 -1.95 5.70 5.75
CA LEU A 40 -2.59 6.99 5.46
C LEU A 40 -1.58 8.07 5.09
N HIS A 41 -0.45 8.14 5.80
CA HIS A 41 0.64 9.06 5.50
C HIS A 41 1.18 8.85 4.09
N THR A 42 1.47 7.59 3.72
CA THR A 42 1.95 7.25 2.38
C THR A 42 0.95 7.69 1.31
N LEU A 43 -0.34 7.40 1.47
CA LEU A 43 -1.36 7.79 0.49
C LEU A 43 -1.56 9.32 0.41
N ASN A 44 -1.48 10.03 1.54
CA ASN A 44 -1.51 11.50 1.56
C ASN A 44 -0.32 12.10 0.79
N SER A 45 0.88 11.55 0.95
CA SER A 45 2.07 12.01 0.22
C SER A 45 1.95 11.83 -1.29
N LEU A 46 1.10 10.91 -1.76
CA LEU A 46 0.85 10.66 -3.18
C LEU A 46 -0.37 11.41 -3.73
N HIS A 47 -1.10 12.16 -2.90
CA HIS A 47 -2.40 12.72 -3.29
C HIS A 47 -2.32 13.70 -4.47
N ASP A 48 -1.24 14.49 -4.52
CA ASP A 48 -1.03 15.52 -5.54
C ASP A 48 -0.22 15.03 -6.75
N ILE A 49 0.14 13.74 -6.80
CA ILE A 49 0.92 13.15 -7.90
C ILE A 49 0.00 12.86 -9.09
N GLU A 50 0.47 13.14 -10.32
CA GLU A 50 -0.32 12.99 -11.55
C GLU A 50 -0.60 11.52 -11.95
N TYR A 51 0.08 10.57 -11.31
CA TYR A 51 0.00 9.14 -11.63
C TYR A 51 -1.11 8.43 -10.84
N PRO A 52 -1.97 7.61 -11.51
CA PRO A 52 -2.94 6.78 -10.81
C PRO A 52 -2.31 5.86 -9.76
N VAL A 53 -2.93 5.85 -8.57
CA VAL A 53 -2.51 5.04 -7.43
C VAL A 53 -3.44 3.84 -7.24
N GLU A 54 -2.87 2.66 -6.99
CA GLU A 54 -3.60 1.46 -6.58
C GLU A 54 -3.09 0.96 -5.23
N LEU A 55 -4.00 0.63 -4.30
CA LEU A 55 -3.65 0.03 -3.02
C LEU A 55 -3.75 -1.50 -3.11
N TRP A 56 -2.60 -2.15 -2.97
CA TRP A 56 -2.44 -3.60 -3.03
C TRP A 56 -2.38 -4.18 -1.61
N CYS A 57 -3.40 -4.96 -1.26
CA CYS A 57 -3.74 -5.34 0.10
C CYS A 57 -3.41 -6.79 0.43
N THR A 58 -2.95 -7.03 1.67
CA THR A 58 -2.87 -8.36 2.31
C THR A 58 -3.67 -8.35 3.62
N PRO A 59 -4.43 -9.42 3.97
CA PRO A 59 -4.62 -10.66 3.22
C PRO A 59 -5.63 -10.55 2.07
N ASP A 60 -6.49 -9.54 2.11
CA ASP A 60 -7.51 -9.23 1.11
C ASP A 60 -7.88 -7.73 1.20
N ILE A 61 -8.89 -7.32 0.43
CA ILE A 61 -9.32 -5.91 0.29
C ILE A 61 -10.43 -5.52 1.27
N THR A 62 -10.86 -6.41 2.18
CA THR A 62 -12.10 -6.25 2.95
C THR A 62 -11.96 -5.42 4.21
N HIS A 63 -10.73 -5.17 4.66
CA HIS A 63 -10.47 -4.40 5.88
C HIS A 63 -10.99 -2.96 5.76
N GLU A 64 -11.66 -2.44 6.81
CA GLU A 64 -12.31 -1.12 6.79
C GLU A 64 -11.38 0.04 6.47
N LEU A 65 -10.12 -0.01 6.95
CA LEU A 65 -9.10 0.98 6.54
C LEU A 65 -8.97 1.05 5.02
N PHE A 66 -8.92 -0.07 4.31
CA PHE A 66 -8.73 -0.08 2.87
C PHE A 66 -9.93 0.51 2.13
N LYS A 67 -11.15 0.17 2.56
CA LYS A 67 -12.38 0.77 2.02
C LYS A 67 -12.40 2.29 2.24
N THR A 68 -11.99 2.73 3.43
CA THR A 68 -11.88 4.15 3.77
C THR A 68 -10.84 4.85 2.89
N CYS A 69 -9.68 4.24 2.69
CA CYS A 69 -8.65 4.78 1.80
C CYS A 69 -9.14 4.86 0.34
N ALA A 70 -9.76 3.80 -0.17
CA ALA A 70 -10.32 3.77 -1.52
C ALA A 70 -11.29 4.93 -1.75
N ALA A 71 -12.19 5.16 -0.79
CA ALA A 71 -13.17 6.25 -0.88
C ALA A 71 -12.53 7.64 -0.69
N SER A 72 -11.54 7.79 0.20
CA SER A 72 -10.97 9.10 0.55
C SER A 72 -9.97 9.60 -0.49
N PHE A 73 -9.26 8.69 -1.15
CA PHE A 73 -8.21 9.00 -2.13
C PHE A 73 -8.62 8.72 -3.58
N ASP A 74 -9.85 8.22 -3.81
CA ASP A 74 -10.34 7.76 -5.12
C ASP A 74 -9.40 6.74 -5.81
N ILE A 75 -8.98 5.72 -5.05
CA ILE A 75 -8.02 4.70 -5.51
C ILE A 75 -8.63 3.30 -5.60
N GLY A 76 -8.11 2.50 -6.54
CA GLY A 76 -8.48 1.10 -6.68
C GLY A 76 -7.87 0.21 -5.60
N LEU A 77 -8.60 -0.83 -5.18
CA LEU A 77 -8.09 -1.87 -4.30
C LEU A 77 -7.79 -3.15 -5.08
N LYS A 78 -6.62 -3.74 -4.84
CA LYS A 78 -6.24 -5.06 -5.37
C LYS A 78 -5.73 -5.95 -4.26
N ARG A 79 -5.94 -7.26 -4.41
CA ARG A 79 -5.38 -8.25 -3.47
C ARG A 79 -3.98 -8.66 -3.94
N GLN A 80 -3.01 -8.65 -3.02
CA GLN A 80 -1.70 -9.25 -3.27
C GLN A 80 -1.83 -10.78 -3.37
N GLN A 81 -1.21 -11.37 -4.39
CA GLN A 81 -1.23 -12.82 -4.63
C GLN A 81 0.19 -13.37 -4.62
N GLY A 82 0.43 -14.43 -3.86
CA GLY A 82 1.76 -15.04 -3.79
C GLY A 82 2.14 -15.52 -2.40
N LYS A 83 3.03 -16.52 -2.37
CA LYS A 83 3.47 -17.20 -1.14
C LYS A 83 4.43 -16.35 -0.31
N ASP A 84 5.23 -15.53 -0.98
CA ASP A 84 6.18 -14.60 -0.37
C ASP A 84 6.09 -13.21 -1.02
N LEU A 85 6.86 -12.26 -0.52
CA LEU A 85 6.85 -10.88 -0.99
C LEU A 85 7.31 -10.77 -2.46
N GLY A 86 8.34 -11.52 -2.87
CA GLY A 86 8.87 -11.45 -4.22
C GLY A 86 7.84 -11.92 -5.25
N VAL A 87 7.15 -13.03 -4.97
CA VAL A 87 6.04 -13.51 -5.81
C VAL A 87 4.92 -12.47 -5.86
N ARG A 88 4.56 -11.85 -4.74
CA ARG A 88 3.51 -10.81 -4.73
C ARG A 88 3.86 -9.59 -5.57
N MET A 89 5.12 -9.14 -5.51
CA MET A 89 5.60 -8.05 -6.35
C MET A 89 5.55 -8.43 -7.83
N TYR A 90 6.02 -9.63 -8.17
CA TYR A 90 5.98 -10.15 -9.54
C TYR A 90 4.56 -10.20 -10.10
N GLU A 91 3.61 -10.77 -9.36
CA GLU A 91 2.20 -10.84 -9.78
C GLU A 91 1.58 -9.45 -9.93
N ALA A 92 1.92 -8.50 -9.05
CA ALA A 92 1.43 -7.13 -9.16
C ALA A 92 1.96 -6.40 -10.40
N PHE A 93 3.24 -6.57 -10.72
CA PHE A 93 3.82 -6.03 -11.96
C PHE A 93 3.24 -6.70 -13.19
N GLN A 94 3.11 -8.04 -13.21
CA GLN A 94 2.53 -8.75 -14.35
C GLN A 94 1.10 -8.27 -14.66
N ALA A 95 0.26 -8.14 -13.63
CA ALA A 95 -1.10 -7.65 -13.79
C ALA A 95 -1.18 -6.18 -14.24
N THR A 96 -0.19 -5.36 -13.87
CA THR A 96 -0.20 -3.92 -14.14
C THR A 96 0.39 -3.59 -15.52
N LEU A 97 1.51 -4.21 -15.87
CA LEU A 97 2.25 -3.97 -17.11
C LEU A 97 1.59 -4.58 -18.34
N THR A 98 0.46 -5.28 -18.18
CA THR A 98 -0.38 -5.72 -19.30
C THR A 98 -0.98 -4.52 -20.05
N ASP A 99 -1.32 -3.43 -19.34
CA ASP A 99 -2.02 -2.27 -19.91
C ASP A 99 -1.27 -0.94 -19.76
N THR A 100 -0.10 -0.95 -19.11
CA THR A 100 0.73 0.22 -18.79
C THR A 100 2.20 0.01 -19.17
N PRO A 101 2.92 1.04 -19.65
CA PRO A 101 4.30 0.89 -20.11
C PRO A 101 5.32 0.72 -18.98
N TRP A 102 5.06 1.32 -17.81
CA TRP A 102 5.87 1.15 -16.60
C TRP A 102 5.00 1.31 -15.35
N ALA A 103 5.50 0.82 -14.22
CA ALA A 103 4.88 0.95 -12.91
C ALA A 103 5.94 1.05 -11.81
N ILE A 104 5.64 1.78 -10.75
CA ILE A 104 6.46 1.85 -9.54
C ILE A 104 5.73 1.12 -8.41
N LEU A 105 6.44 0.32 -7.63
CA LEU A 105 5.90 -0.33 -6.44
C LEU A 105 6.60 0.21 -5.20
N ILE A 106 5.81 0.68 -4.24
CA ILE A 106 6.30 1.15 -2.95
C ILE A 106 5.60 0.44 -1.79
N GLY A 107 6.26 0.42 -0.63
CA GLY A 107 5.65 0.02 0.63
C GLY A 107 5.26 1.24 1.48
N THR A 108 4.61 1.00 2.62
CA THR A 108 4.18 2.07 3.54
C THR A 108 5.17 2.33 4.68
N ASP A 109 6.39 1.85 4.57
CA ASP A 109 7.33 1.73 5.70
C ASP A 109 8.41 2.80 5.70
N CYS A 110 8.39 3.71 4.73
CA CYS A 110 9.31 4.84 4.59
C CYS A 110 8.53 6.16 4.80
N PRO A 111 8.35 6.63 6.05
CA PRO A 111 7.57 7.83 6.33
C PRO A 111 8.22 9.12 5.80
N ASP A 112 9.53 9.09 5.53
CA ASP A 112 10.27 10.22 4.99
C ASP A 112 10.13 10.34 3.46
N LEU A 113 9.53 9.34 2.79
CA LEU A 113 9.26 9.39 1.36
C LEU A 113 8.19 10.45 1.07
N ASP A 114 8.51 11.40 0.19
CA ASP A 114 7.57 12.43 -0.27
C ASP A 114 7.34 12.37 -1.79
N SER A 115 6.47 13.25 -2.31
CA SER A 115 6.13 13.24 -3.73
C SER A 115 7.33 13.51 -4.63
N LYS A 116 8.29 14.35 -4.19
CA LYS A 116 9.45 14.77 -4.99
C LYS A 116 10.44 13.63 -5.21
N ASP A 117 10.37 12.57 -4.40
CA ASP A 117 11.16 11.36 -4.57
C ASP A 117 10.57 10.42 -5.64
N ILE A 118 9.32 10.67 -6.07
CA ILE A 118 8.52 9.79 -6.94
C ILE A 118 8.08 10.50 -8.24
N ASP A 119 8.01 11.84 -8.25
CA ASP A 119 7.67 12.72 -9.38
C ASP A 119 8.72 12.73 -10.51
#